data_AF-A0A7Z9XTB4-F1
#
_entry.id   AF-A0A7Z9XTB4-F1
#
_cell.length_a   1.000
_cell.length_b   1.000
_cell.length_c   1.000
_cell.angle_alpha   90.00
_cell.angle_beta   90.00
_cell.angle_gamma   90.00
#
_symmetry.space_group_name_H-M   'P 1'
#
loop_
_entity.id
_entity.type
_entity.pdbx_description
1 polymer ?
#
loop_
_entity_poly.entity_id
_entity_poly.type
_entity_poly.pdbx_seq_one_letter_code
_entity_poly.pdbx_strand_id
1 'polypeptide(L)' 'RQGQQQLPLDENFLAALEKGLPDCAGVALGLDRLLMLQQREATLDGTLVFSLKNA' A
#
# COMPACT_ATOMS: atom_id res chain seq x y z
N ARG A 1 -2.16 14.41 19.43
CA ARG A 1 -1.13 14.29 18.36
C ARG A 1 -0.14 13.21 18.79
N GLN A 2 0.02 12.11 18.05
CA GLN A 2 0.75 10.89 18.48
C GLN A 2 2.30 10.99 18.46
N GLY A 3 2.91 12.18 18.59
CA GLY A 3 4.38 12.31 18.70
C GLY A 3 5.19 11.64 17.59
N GLN A 4 4.63 11.47 16.39
CA GLN A 4 5.27 10.74 15.29
C GLN A 4 6.43 11.57 14.72
N GLN A 5 7.51 10.89 14.35
CA GLN A 5 8.65 11.52 13.66
C GLN A 5 8.18 12.06 12.30
N GLN A 6 8.69 13.23 11.92
CA GLN A 6 8.48 13.73 10.57
C GLN A 6 9.27 12.88 9.57
N LEU A 7 8.58 12.43 8.53
CA LEU A 7 9.21 11.82 7.38
C LEU A 7 9.84 12.92 6.50
N PRO A 8 10.98 12.65 5.84
CA PRO A 8 11.53 13.57 4.85
C PRO A 8 10.54 13.75 3.69
N LEU A 9 10.58 14.92 3.04
CA LEU A 9 9.80 15.18 1.83
C LEU A 9 10.34 14.36 0.65
N ASP A 10 9.44 13.95 -0.24
CA ASP A 10 9.79 13.32 -1.51
C ASP A 10 9.97 14.39 -2.60
N GLU A 11 11.21 14.84 -2.78
CA GLU A 11 11.57 15.87 -3.77
C GLU A 11 11.28 15.43 -5.22
N ASN A 12 11.34 14.13 -5.52
CA ASN A 12 11.04 13.61 -6.86
C ASN A 12 9.55 13.71 -7.17
N PHE A 13 8.70 13.39 -6.18
CA PHE A 13 7.26 13.55 -6.30
C PHE A 13 6.88 15.04 -6.49
N LEU A 14 7.45 15.94 -5.71
CA LEU A 14 7.22 17.39 -5.84
C LEU A 14 7.64 17.91 -7.21
N ALA A 15 8.84 17.57 -7.67
CA ALA A 15 9.32 17.96 -9.00
C ALA A 15 8.45 17.39 -10.14
N ALA A 16 7.82 16.22 -9.95
CA ALA A 16 6.89 15.66 -10.92
C ALA A 16 5.57 16.44 -10.97
N LEU A 17 5.06 16.89 -9.82
CA LEU A 17 3.86 17.75 -9.76
C LEU A 17 4.09 19.09 -10.46
N GLU A 18 5.27 19.71 -10.25
CA GLU A 18 5.64 20.97 -10.91
C GLU A 18 5.72 20.87 -12.43
N LYS A 19 6.12 19.71 -12.96
CA LYS A 19 6.14 19.44 -14.42
C LYS A 19 4.74 19.26 -15.02
N GLY A 20 3.73 19.06 -14.18
CA GLY A 20 2.34 18.84 -14.59
C GLY A 20 1.93 17.37 -14.51
N LEU A 21 1.06 17.06 -13.55
CA LEU A 21 0.31 15.80 -13.50
C LEU A 21 -1.00 16.00 -14.28
N PRO A 22 -1.31 15.20 -15.31
CA PRO A 22 -2.58 15.30 -16.03
C PRO A 22 -3.75 14.96 -15.10
N ASP A 23 -4.95 15.39 -15.48
CA ASP A 23 -6.17 15.01 -14.77
C ASP A 23 -6.31 13.48 -14.76
N CYS A 24 -6.36 12.90 -13.56
CA CYS A 24 -6.34 11.46 -13.36
C CYS A 24 -6.90 11.08 -11.98
N ALA A 25 -7.26 9.80 -11.85
CA ALA A 25 -7.66 9.20 -10.58
C ALA A 25 -6.87 7.90 -10.36
N GLY A 26 -6.57 7.59 -9.11
CA GLY A 26 -5.86 6.37 -8.71
C GLY A 26 -6.58 5.64 -7.57
N VAL A 27 -6.49 4.32 -7.56
CA VAL A 27 -6.98 3.47 -6.48
C VAL A 27 -5.91 2.43 -6.13
N ALA A 28 -5.73 2.17 -4.83
CA ALA A 28 -4.89 1.09 -4.34
C ALA A 28 -5.78 -0.05 -3.81
N LEU A 29 -5.56 -1.26 -4.32
CA LEU A 29 -6.29 -2.47 -3.90
C LEU A 29 -5.33 -3.49 -3.30
N GLY A 30 -5.63 -3.98 -2.10
CA GLY A 30 -4.86 -5.03 -1.45
C GLY A 30 -5.19 -6.40 -2.04
N LEU A 31 -4.31 -6.92 -2.91
CA LEU A 31 -4.53 -8.19 -3.61
C LEU A 31 -4.68 -9.37 -2.64
N ASP A 32 -3.83 -9.46 -1.61
CA ASP A 32 -3.90 -10.55 -0.63
C ASP A 32 -5.24 -10.56 0.11
N ARG A 33 -5.75 -9.38 0.48
CA ARG A 33 -7.07 -9.26 1.11
C ARG A 33 -8.20 -9.63 0.15
N LEU A 34 -8.10 -9.25 -1.12
CA LEU A 34 -9.08 -9.65 -2.13
C LEU A 34 -9.11 -11.18 -2.27
N LEU A 35 -7.94 -11.81 -2.37
CA LEU A 35 -7.82 -13.27 -2.45
C LEU A 35 -8.29 -13.96 -1.17
N MET A 36 -8.01 -13.39 0.01
CA MET A 36 -8.43 -13.91 1.30
C MET A 36 -9.96 -13.98 1.36
N LEU A 37 -10.64 -12.90 0.94
CA LEU A 37 -12.10 -12.87 0.86
C LEU A 37 -12.64 -13.84 -0.19
N GLN A 38 -12.03 -13.90 -1.37
CA GLN A 38 -12.45 -14.79 -2.46
C GLN A 38 -12.35 -16.27 -2.05
N GLN A 39 -11.30 -16.62 -1.31
CA GLN A 39 -11.05 -17.98 -0.80
C GLN A 39 -11.72 -18.25 0.55
N ARG A 40 -12.38 -17.24 1.14
CA ARG A 40 -13.03 -17.31 2.48
C ARG A 40 -12.05 -17.64 3.60
N GLU A 41 -10.81 -17.23 3.46
CA GLU A 41 -9.79 -17.34 4.49
C GLU A 41 -10.05 -16.33 5.62
N ALA A 42 -9.77 -16.74 6.86
CA ALA A 42 -9.99 -15.89 8.03
C ALA A 42 -8.85 -14.87 8.25
N THR A 43 -7.66 -15.16 7.73
CA THR A 43 -6.44 -14.35 7.92
C THR A 43 -5.61 -14.28 6.64
N LEU A 44 -4.73 -13.28 6.55
CA LEU A 44 -3.81 -13.12 5.42
C LEU A 44 -2.80 -14.27 5.28
N ASP A 45 -2.54 -15.02 6.36
CA ASP A 45 -1.64 -16.17 6.31
C ASP A 45 -2.14 -17.24 5.31
N GLY A 46 -3.46 -17.32 5.06
CA GLY A 46 -4.04 -18.26 4.09
C GLY A 46 -3.74 -17.93 2.63
N THR A 47 -3.26 -16.72 2.32
CA THR A 47 -2.96 -16.29 0.93
C THR A 47 -1.49 -15.99 0.68
N LEU A 48 -0.68 -15.87 1.73
CA LEU A 48 0.75 -15.63 1.64
C LEU A 48 1.51 -16.95 1.63
N VAL A 49 2.43 -17.13 0.68
CA VAL A 49 3.29 -18.34 0.64
C VAL A 49 4.17 -18.42 1.90
N PHE A 50 4.73 -17.27 2.29
CA PHE A 50 5.45 -17.09 3.55
C PHE A 50 4.91 -15.83 4.22
N SER A 51 4.28 -15.98 5.38
CA SER A 51 3.85 -14.87 6.20
C SER A 51 4.94 -14.49 7.20
N LEU A 52 4.74 -13.42 7.98
CA LEU A 52 5.73 -12.99 8.98
C LEU A 52 6.09 -14.07 10.01
N LYS A 53 5.28 -15.12 10.16
CA LYS A 53 5.51 -16.22 11.09
C LYS A 53 6.50 -17.27 10.56
N ASN A 54 6.68 -17.36 9.25
CA ASN A 54 7.48 -18.40 8.57
C ASN A 54 8.28 -17.86 7.37
N ALA A 55 8.52 -16.55 7.31
CA ALA A 55 9.37 -15.89 6.32
C ALA A 55 10.86 -16.14 6.57
#